data_AF-A0A520GI88-F1
#
_entry.id   AF-A0A520GI88-F1
#
_cell.length_a   1.000
_cell.length_b   1.000
_cell.length_c   1.000
_cell.angle_alpha   90.00
_cell.angle_beta   90.00
_cell.angle_gamma   90.00
#
_symmetry.space_group_name_H-M   'P 1'
#
loop_
_entity.id
_entity.type
_entity.pdbx_description
1 polymer ?
#
loop_
_entity_poly.entity_id
_entity_poly.type
_entity_poly.pdbx_seq_one_letter_code
_entity_poly.pdbx_strand_id
1 'polypeptide(L)'
;MTNESTLPHVPHDPLLTDAWLGTPEFPGYRANNVVARLEDHPQVDRDHLYFHLLLLDANSQLQDNHSGPCLALERQQSLPERIRFVRVVAELVRFSPNEDRGLSAIGQALTLVREAGVDRGCLLVAAQVLDNACSEEAVIASLSQLLKLSMGMHDARRAIFDVAAGLARRSDFDATGAADLGMPTADVCSKSAPPNDSSLHAQMSYIVHAVGKAHARRYLQGLMASELVPLPHMLGV
;
A
#
# COMPACT_ATOMS: atom_id res chain seq x y z
N MET A 1 3.05 47.32 30.44
CA MET A 1 1.95 46.98 29.51
C MET A 1 2.59 46.99 28.13
N THR A 2 2.86 45.91 27.43
CA THR A 2 2.19 44.60 27.30
C THR A 2 3.24 43.51 27.05
N ASN A 3 3.06 42.35 27.68
CA ASN A 3 3.86 41.14 27.48
C ASN A 3 3.70 40.63 26.04
N GLU A 4 4.77 40.61 25.26
CA GLU A 4 4.90 39.67 24.14
C GLU A 4 5.12 38.28 24.74
N SER A 5 4.05 37.48 24.71
CA SER A 5 4.10 36.08 25.06
C SER A 5 4.83 35.34 23.94
N THR A 6 6.16 35.24 24.07
CA THR A 6 6.99 34.37 23.25
C THR A 6 6.63 32.93 23.60
N LEU A 7 5.66 32.37 22.88
CA LEU A 7 5.39 30.94 22.93
C LEU A 7 6.69 30.21 22.54
N PRO A 8 7.08 29.14 23.26
CA PRO A 8 8.26 28.39 22.91
C PRO A 8 8.07 27.80 21.51
N HIS A 9 8.95 28.18 20.58
CA HIS A 9 9.06 27.52 19.29
C HIS A 9 9.50 26.09 19.56
N VAL A 10 8.54 25.18 19.62
CA VAL A 10 8.82 23.74 19.59
C VAL A 10 9.39 23.48 18.19
N PRO A 11 10.58 22.87 18.07
CA PRO A 11 11.04 22.36 16.78
C PRO A 11 10.08 21.24 16.39
N HIS A 12 9.23 21.48 15.38
CA HIS A 12 8.48 20.40 14.78
C HIS A 12 9.46 19.53 13.98
N ASP A 13 9.71 18.33 14.49
CA ASP A 13 10.35 17.25 13.74
C ASP A 13 9.42 16.88 12.56
N PRO A 14 9.83 16.97 11.28
CA PRO A 14 8.97 16.75 10.12
C PRO A 14 8.68 15.26 9.84
N LEU A 15 8.76 14.42 10.87
CA LEU A 15 8.43 13.01 10.75
C LEU A 15 6.90 12.88 10.73
N LEU A 16 6.36 12.86 9.51
CA LEU A 16 5.03 12.37 9.12
C LEU A 16 4.82 10.97 9.74
N THR A 17 4.41 10.94 11.01
CA THR A 17 4.29 9.71 11.79
C THR A 17 2.88 9.16 11.66
N ASP A 18 2.80 7.85 11.44
CA ASP A 18 1.53 7.13 11.38
C ASP A 18 0.78 7.31 12.71
N ALA A 19 -0.50 7.65 12.65
CA ALA A 19 -1.25 8.06 13.84
C ALA A 19 -2.75 7.81 13.73
N TRP A 20 -3.36 7.50 14.88
CA TRP A 20 -4.82 7.54 15.03
C TRP A 20 -5.31 8.99 15.12
N LEU A 21 -6.43 9.25 14.47
CA LEU A 21 -7.10 10.54 14.36
C LEU A 21 -8.61 10.36 14.61
N GLY A 22 -9.32 11.49 14.73
CA GLY A 22 -10.78 11.48 14.86
C GLY A 22 -11.26 11.10 16.26
N THR A 23 -12.48 10.57 16.33
CA THR A 23 -13.11 10.13 17.59
C THR A 23 -13.31 8.61 17.57
N PRO A 24 -13.61 7.98 18.71
CA PRO A 24 -14.00 6.57 18.70
C PRO A 24 -15.18 6.30 17.76
N GLU A 25 -16.20 7.17 17.75
CA GLU A 25 -17.38 6.97 16.90
C GLU A 25 -17.07 7.09 15.39
N PHE A 26 -16.13 7.97 15.05
CA PHE A 26 -15.71 8.30 13.69
C PHE A 26 -14.18 8.27 13.60
N PRO A 27 -13.59 7.05 13.54
CA PRO A 27 -12.15 6.90 13.59
C PRO A 27 -11.51 7.40 12.30
N GLY A 28 -10.27 7.86 12.42
CA GLY A 28 -9.38 8.13 11.31
C GLY A 28 -7.99 7.58 11.55
N TYR A 29 -7.26 7.29 10.49
CA TYR A 29 -5.90 6.81 10.55
C TYR A 29 -5.05 7.49 9.48
N ARG A 30 -3.88 7.97 9.89
CA ARG A 30 -2.84 8.48 9.02
C ARG A 30 -1.82 7.38 8.76
N ALA A 31 -1.58 7.10 7.48
CA ALA A 31 -0.46 6.31 7.01
C ALA A 31 0.36 7.18 6.06
N ASN A 32 1.55 7.59 6.49
CA ASN A 32 2.38 8.55 5.76
C ASN A 32 1.63 9.87 5.43
N ASN A 33 1.49 10.21 4.15
CA ASN A 33 0.82 11.39 3.66
C ASN A 33 -0.67 11.14 3.34
N VAL A 34 -1.21 9.97 3.65
CA VAL A 34 -2.61 9.64 3.43
C VAL A 34 -3.36 9.58 4.76
N VAL A 35 -4.57 10.12 4.79
CA VAL A 35 -5.50 10.03 5.91
C VAL A 35 -6.80 9.37 5.44
N ALA A 36 -7.15 8.23 6.03
CA ALA A 36 -8.45 7.61 5.88
C ALA A 36 -9.28 7.93 7.13
N ARG A 37 -10.48 8.52 6.99
CA ARG A 37 -11.34 8.82 8.14
C ARG A 37 -12.81 8.64 7.82
N LEU A 38 -13.58 8.34 8.85
CA LEU A 38 -15.04 8.30 8.80
C LEU A 38 -15.62 9.59 9.35
N GLU A 39 -16.82 9.94 8.89
CA GLU A 39 -17.57 11.11 9.33
C GLU A 39 -19.07 10.82 9.24
N ASP A 40 -19.86 11.42 10.13
CA ASP A 40 -21.33 11.43 10.00
C ASP A 40 -21.74 12.65 9.19
N HIS A 41 -22.17 12.41 7.95
CA HIS A 41 -22.66 13.48 7.10
C HIS A 41 -24.19 13.36 6.96
N PRO A 42 -24.99 14.07 7.77
CA PRO A 42 -26.45 13.85 7.87
C PRO A 42 -27.23 14.12 6.58
N GLN A 43 -26.61 14.76 5.59
CA GLN A 43 -27.18 15.01 4.27
C GLN A 43 -26.89 13.89 3.24
N VAL A 44 -26.06 12.91 3.59
CA VAL A 44 -25.62 11.84 2.68
C VAL A 44 -25.91 10.51 3.36
N ASP A 45 -27.02 9.88 2.94
CA ASP A 45 -27.45 8.53 3.33
C ASP A 45 -27.50 8.25 4.86
N ARG A 46 -28.70 8.00 5.38
CA ARG A 46 -28.89 7.78 6.82
C ARG A 46 -28.31 6.46 7.31
N ASP A 47 -28.15 5.50 6.41
CA ASP A 47 -27.77 4.13 6.75
C ASP A 47 -26.27 3.89 6.65
N HIS A 48 -25.52 4.82 6.06
CA HIS A 48 -24.09 4.66 5.78
C HIS A 48 -23.25 5.80 6.37
N LEU A 49 -21.96 5.52 6.60
CA LEU A 49 -20.99 6.53 7.00
C LEU A 49 -20.42 7.24 5.78
N TYR A 50 -19.98 8.48 5.97
CA TYR A 50 -19.20 9.20 4.95
C TYR A 50 -17.72 8.85 5.13
N PHE A 51 -17.07 8.45 4.05
CA PHE A 51 -15.65 8.11 4.05
C PHE A 51 -14.85 9.19 3.34
N HIS A 52 -13.76 9.60 3.97
CA HIS A 52 -12.77 10.48 3.40
C HIS A 52 -11.44 9.76 3.27
N LEU A 53 -10.88 9.79 2.06
CA LEU A 53 -9.46 9.58 1.85
C LEU A 53 -8.83 10.91 1.45
N LEU A 54 -7.89 11.39 2.25
CA LEU A 54 -7.22 12.67 2.05
C LEU A 54 -5.75 12.42 1.73
N LEU A 55 -5.24 13.08 0.71
CA LEU A 55 -3.82 13.16 0.41
C LEU A 55 -3.29 14.50 0.93
N LEU A 56 -2.21 14.43 1.70
CA LEU A 56 -1.56 15.60 2.29
C LEU A 56 -0.24 15.91 1.60
N ASP A 57 0.10 17.19 1.49
CA ASP A 57 1.41 17.64 1.02
C ASP A 57 2.47 17.59 2.15
N ALA A 58 3.70 18.02 1.83
CA ALA A 58 4.81 18.07 2.79
C ALA A 58 4.55 18.99 4.00
N ASN A 59 3.64 19.96 3.88
CA ASN A 59 3.22 20.87 4.94
C ASN A 59 1.98 20.37 5.70
N SER A 60 1.58 19.11 5.47
CA SER A 60 0.35 18.52 6.00
C SER A 60 -0.94 19.27 5.60
N GLN A 61 -0.91 19.99 4.48
CA GLN A 61 -2.10 20.60 3.89
C GLN A 61 -2.78 19.65 2.92
N LEU A 62 -4.09 19.82 2.73
CA LEU A 62 -4.86 19.00 1.79
C LEU A 62 -4.39 19.25 0.35
N GLN A 63 -3.86 18.22 -0.28
CA GLN A 63 -3.45 18.22 -1.69
C GLN A 63 -4.57 17.69 -2.60
N ASP A 64 -5.17 16.57 -2.21
CA ASP A 64 -6.22 15.89 -2.98
C ASP A 64 -7.15 15.11 -2.05
N ASN A 65 -8.34 14.75 -2.50
CA ASN A 65 -9.23 13.87 -1.75
C ASN A 65 -10.06 12.95 -2.65
N HIS A 66 -10.42 11.81 -2.07
CA HIS A 66 -11.45 10.92 -2.60
C HIS A 66 -12.45 10.64 -1.49
N SER A 67 -13.56 11.35 -1.52
CA SER A 67 -14.57 11.31 -0.47
C SER A 67 -15.94 10.91 -1.01
N GLY A 68 -16.76 10.28 -0.17
CA GLY A 68 -18.15 9.98 -0.50
C GLY A 68 -18.79 8.98 0.45
N PRO A 69 -20.08 8.65 0.22
CA PRO A 69 -20.76 7.61 1.01
C PRO A 69 -20.01 6.28 0.94
N CYS A 70 -19.95 5.57 2.07
CA CYS A 70 -19.28 4.28 2.21
C CYS A 70 -20.34 3.18 2.35
N LEU A 71 -20.69 2.53 1.24
CA LEU A 71 -21.69 1.45 1.23
C LEU A 71 -21.17 0.19 1.94
N ALA A 72 -19.86 0.06 2.08
CA ALA A 72 -19.22 -1.03 2.78
C ALA A 72 -19.34 -0.95 4.32
N LEU A 73 -19.74 0.19 4.86
CA LEU A 73 -19.86 0.41 6.30
C LEU A 73 -21.23 0.99 6.64
N GLU A 74 -22.08 0.12 7.17
CA GLU A 74 -23.34 0.55 7.74
C GLU A 74 -23.09 1.40 9.00
N ARG A 75 -23.99 2.34 9.27
CA ARG A 75 -23.92 3.19 10.47
C ARG A 75 -23.94 2.39 11.78
N GLN A 76 -24.44 1.16 11.74
CA GLN A 76 -24.59 0.27 12.90
C GLN A 76 -23.39 -0.68 13.06
N GLN A 77 -22.44 -0.68 12.11
CA GLN A 77 -21.24 -1.50 12.15
C GLN A 77 -20.46 -1.26 13.44
N SER A 78 -19.85 -2.32 14.00
CA SER A 78 -19.17 -2.21 15.29
C SER A 78 -17.93 -1.30 15.24
N LEU A 79 -17.55 -0.72 16.37
CA LEU A 79 -16.35 0.10 16.48
C LEU A 79 -15.08 -0.63 15.97
N PRO A 80 -14.79 -1.89 16.35
CA PRO A 80 -13.65 -2.62 15.81
C PRO A 80 -13.63 -2.72 14.28
N GLU A 81 -14.80 -2.88 13.64
CA GLU A 81 -14.90 -2.97 12.18
C GLU A 81 -14.59 -1.63 11.52
N ARG A 82 -15.04 -0.51 12.09
CA ARG A 82 -14.74 0.84 11.59
C ARG A 82 -13.24 1.16 11.70
N ILE A 83 -12.65 0.87 12.87
CA ILE A 83 -11.21 1.05 13.14
C ILE A 83 -10.40 0.20 12.15
N ARG A 84 -10.79 -1.07 11.99
CA ARG A 84 -10.21 -1.98 11.00
C ARG A 84 -10.25 -1.38 9.61
N PHE A 85 -11.42 -0.90 9.19
CA PHE A 85 -11.62 -0.36 7.85
C PHE A 85 -10.67 0.79 7.58
N VAL A 86 -10.71 1.86 8.39
CA VAL A 86 -9.90 3.05 8.11
C VAL A 86 -8.40 2.74 8.09
N ARG A 87 -7.94 1.85 8.98
CA ARG A 87 -6.52 1.48 9.02
C ARG A 87 -6.10 0.67 7.81
N VAL A 88 -6.88 -0.35 7.45
CA VAL A 88 -6.57 -1.19 6.29
C VAL A 88 -6.58 -0.36 5.01
N VAL A 89 -7.54 0.55 4.84
CA VAL A 89 -7.59 1.40 3.64
C VAL A 89 -6.40 2.35 3.57
N ALA A 90 -6.05 3.03 4.65
CA ALA A 90 -4.88 3.92 4.69
C ALA A 90 -3.58 3.17 4.39
N GLU A 91 -3.39 1.98 4.97
CA GLU A 91 -2.21 1.15 4.72
C GLU A 91 -2.14 0.62 3.29
N LEU A 92 -3.30 0.25 2.72
CA LEU A 92 -3.40 -0.25 1.36
C LEU A 92 -2.86 0.77 0.35
N VAL A 93 -3.13 2.06 0.60
CA VAL A 93 -2.80 3.15 -0.32
C VAL A 93 -1.61 3.99 0.13
N ARG A 94 -0.92 3.63 1.21
CA ARG A 94 0.19 4.38 1.82
C ARG A 94 1.25 4.89 0.83
N PHE A 95 1.52 4.10 -0.22
CA PHE A 95 2.53 4.40 -1.24
C PHE A 95 1.94 4.63 -2.63
N SER A 96 0.62 4.56 -2.76
CA SER A 96 -0.07 4.55 -4.06
C SER A 96 -0.25 5.92 -4.74
N PRO A 97 -0.46 7.04 -4.01
CA PRO A 97 -0.58 8.35 -4.62
C PRO A 97 0.65 8.70 -5.46
N ASN A 98 0.41 9.14 -6.68
CA ASN A 98 1.44 9.61 -7.60
C ASN A 98 1.55 11.15 -7.47
N GLU A 99 2.77 11.69 -7.51
CA GLU A 99 3.01 13.15 -7.43
C GLU A 99 2.22 13.94 -8.49
N ASP A 100 2.11 13.41 -9.71
CA ASP A 100 1.49 14.10 -10.85
C ASP A 100 -0.04 13.93 -10.91
N ARG A 101 -0.56 12.80 -10.40
CA ARG A 101 -1.98 12.41 -10.58
C ARG A 101 -2.76 12.31 -9.27
N GLY A 102 -2.10 12.42 -8.12
CA GLY A 102 -2.73 12.31 -6.81
C GLY A 102 -3.51 11.01 -6.64
N LEU A 103 -4.73 11.11 -6.12
CA LEU A 103 -5.64 9.99 -5.89
C LEU A 103 -6.43 9.59 -7.15
N SER A 104 -6.47 10.44 -8.18
CA SER A 104 -7.24 10.17 -9.40
C SER A 104 -6.79 8.89 -10.12
N ALA A 105 -5.47 8.61 -10.10
CA ALA A 105 -4.89 7.42 -10.72
C ALA A 105 -5.40 6.11 -10.09
N ILE A 106 -5.78 6.15 -8.82
CA ILE A 106 -6.21 4.99 -8.04
C ILE A 106 -7.70 4.99 -7.73
N GLY A 107 -8.47 5.94 -8.29
CA GLY A 107 -9.87 6.16 -7.99
C GLY A 107 -10.73 4.90 -8.12
N GLN A 108 -10.47 4.04 -9.10
CA GLN A 108 -11.21 2.78 -9.28
C GLN A 108 -11.03 1.82 -8.08
N ALA A 109 -9.80 1.70 -7.55
CA ALA A 109 -9.56 0.87 -6.37
C ALA A 109 -10.23 1.47 -5.12
N LEU A 110 -10.22 2.80 -5.00
CA LEU A 110 -10.86 3.50 -3.88
C LEU A 110 -12.38 3.34 -3.90
N THR A 111 -13.00 3.44 -5.07
CA THR A 111 -14.43 3.17 -5.26
C THR A 111 -14.76 1.73 -4.86
N LEU A 112 -13.97 0.75 -5.32
CA LEU A 112 -14.19 -0.67 -4.97
C LEU A 112 -14.13 -0.89 -3.45
N VAL A 113 -13.18 -0.29 -2.76
CA VAL A 113 -13.05 -0.40 -1.30
C VAL A 113 -14.21 0.28 -0.57
N ARG A 114 -14.69 1.42 -1.05
CA ARG A 114 -15.84 2.13 -0.46
C ARG A 114 -17.16 1.38 -0.65
N GLU A 115 -17.30 0.68 -1.78
CA GLU A 115 -18.54 -0.02 -2.13
C GLU A 115 -18.58 -1.45 -1.58
N ALA A 116 -17.46 -2.17 -1.64
CA ALA A 116 -17.40 -3.59 -1.33
C ALA A 116 -16.67 -3.89 0.00
N GLY A 117 -15.89 -2.94 0.50
CA GLY A 117 -15.27 -3.02 1.82
C GLY A 117 -13.86 -3.60 1.85
N VAL A 118 -13.48 -4.06 3.03
CA VAL A 118 -12.14 -4.56 3.35
C VAL A 118 -12.15 -6.04 3.74
N ASP A 119 -13.12 -6.80 3.25
CA ASP A 119 -13.03 -8.25 3.31
C ASP A 119 -11.89 -8.76 2.40
N ARG A 120 -11.49 -10.00 2.63
CA ARG A 120 -10.30 -10.58 2.00
C ARG A 120 -10.38 -10.58 0.47
N GLY A 121 -11.54 -10.92 -0.09
CA GLY A 121 -11.71 -11.01 -1.53
C GLY A 121 -11.60 -9.64 -2.18
N CYS A 122 -12.33 -8.66 -1.65
CA CYS A 122 -12.33 -7.30 -2.17
C CYS A 122 -10.96 -6.63 -2.02
N LEU A 123 -10.25 -6.85 -0.90
CA LEU A 123 -8.90 -6.31 -0.72
C LEU A 123 -7.90 -6.83 -1.74
N LEU A 124 -7.96 -8.12 -2.09
CA LEU A 124 -7.08 -8.70 -3.11
C LEU A 124 -7.32 -8.06 -4.48
N VAL A 125 -8.58 -7.83 -4.83
CA VAL A 125 -8.94 -7.16 -6.09
C VAL A 125 -8.50 -5.70 -6.06
N ALA A 126 -8.78 -4.97 -4.97
CA ALA A 126 -8.35 -3.57 -4.81
C ALA A 126 -6.83 -3.42 -4.94
N ALA A 127 -6.06 -4.28 -4.27
CA ALA A 127 -4.61 -4.28 -4.34
C ALA A 127 -4.08 -4.53 -5.75
N GLN A 128 -4.73 -5.41 -6.52
CA GLN A 128 -4.34 -5.67 -7.92
C GLN A 128 -4.64 -4.47 -8.82
N VAL A 129 -5.78 -3.80 -8.64
CA VAL A 129 -6.10 -2.57 -9.36
C VAL A 129 -5.07 -1.47 -9.02
N LEU A 130 -4.67 -1.37 -7.75
CA LEU A 130 -3.61 -0.45 -7.32
C LEU A 130 -2.27 -0.77 -7.97
N ASP A 131 -1.83 -2.03 -7.94
CA ASP A 131 -0.52 -2.42 -8.50
C ASP A 131 -0.39 -2.08 -10.00
N ASN A 132 -1.52 -2.14 -10.74
CA ASN A 132 -1.57 -1.74 -12.14
C ASN A 132 -1.46 -0.22 -12.34
N ALA A 133 -2.08 0.56 -11.47
CA ALA A 133 -2.12 2.01 -11.56
C ALA A 133 -0.86 2.70 -11.00
N CYS A 134 -0.20 2.09 -10.02
CA CYS A 134 0.92 2.67 -9.28
C CYS A 134 2.24 2.62 -10.06
N SER A 135 3.21 3.45 -9.65
CA SER A 135 4.59 3.33 -10.10
C SER A 135 5.21 2.01 -9.62
N GLU A 136 6.30 1.58 -10.24
CA GLU A 136 7.01 0.39 -9.80
C GLU A 136 7.53 0.53 -8.37
N GLU A 137 8.14 1.67 -8.06
CA GLU A 137 8.65 1.99 -6.74
C GLU A 137 7.57 1.91 -5.66
N ALA A 138 6.36 2.40 -5.94
CA ALA A 138 5.22 2.28 -5.04
C ALA A 138 4.83 0.82 -4.76
N VAL A 139 4.84 -0.04 -5.78
CA VAL A 139 4.57 -1.48 -5.62
C VAL A 139 5.67 -2.16 -4.81
N ILE A 140 6.94 -1.84 -5.08
CA ILE A 140 8.09 -2.36 -4.35
C ILE A 140 8.00 -1.96 -2.87
N ALA A 141 7.71 -0.69 -2.58
CA ALA A 141 7.55 -0.17 -1.23
C ALA A 141 6.38 -0.84 -0.50
N SER A 142 5.23 -0.97 -1.17
CA SER A 142 4.03 -1.65 -0.65
C SER A 142 4.32 -3.11 -0.27
N LEU A 143 4.88 -3.90 -1.18
CA LEU A 143 5.18 -5.31 -0.94
C LEU A 143 6.25 -5.48 0.14
N SER A 144 7.29 -4.63 0.13
CA SER A 144 8.33 -4.64 1.16
C SER A 144 7.76 -4.33 2.54
N GLN A 145 6.85 -3.35 2.64
CA GLN A 145 6.21 -3.01 3.90
C GLN A 145 5.31 -4.14 4.41
N LEU A 146 4.51 -4.75 3.52
CA LEU A 146 3.64 -5.86 3.90
C LEU A 146 4.43 -7.05 4.42
N LEU A 147 5.52 -7.42 3.75
CA LEU A 147 6.39 -8.50 4.23
C LEU A 147 7.00 -8.20 5.60
N LYS A 148 7.46 -6.97 5.82
CA LYS A 148 7.96 -6.55 7.14
C LYS A 148 6.90 -6.69 8.22
N LEU A 149 5.64 -6.35 7.92
CA LEU A 149 4.53 -6.49 8.85
C LEU A 149 4.12 -7.94 9.08
N SER A 150 4.15 -8.79 8.05
CA SER A 150 3.72 -10.19 8.14
C SER A 150 4.71 -11.09 8.89
N MET A 151 6.01 -10.91 8.68
CA MET A 151 7.04 -11.84 9.19
C MET A 151 8.24 -11.15 9.83
N GLY A 152 8.27 -9.82 9.88
CA GLY A 152 9.42 -9.07 10.38
C GLY A 152 10.54 -8.92 9.34
N MET A 153 11.44 -7.97 9.59
CA MET A 153 12.48 -7.59 8.61
C MET A 153 13.44 -8.74 8.27
N HIS A 154 13.87 -9.53 9.26
CA HIS A 154 14.85 -10.57 9.05
C HIS A 154 14.30 -11.71 8.19
N ASP A 155 13.11 -12.21 8.56
CA ASP A 155 12.46 -13.29 7.82
C ASP A 155 12.00 -12.83 6.43
N ALA A 156 11.52 -11.59 6.30
CA ALA A 156 11.18 -10.99 5.01
C ALA A 156 12.39 -10.99 4.06
N ARG A 157 13.58 -10.60 4.55
CA ARG A 157 14.81 -10.61 3.74
C ARG A 157 15.19 -12.02 3.33
N ARG A 158 15.18 -12.98 4.27
CA ARG A 158 15.53 -14.37 3.97
C ARG A 158 14.58 -14.95 2.92
N ALA A 159 13.29 -14.79 3.13
CA ALA A 159 12.29 -15.42 2.27
C ALA A 159 12.27 -14.80 0.86
N ILE A 160 12.51 -13.49 0.74
CA ILE A 160 12.65 -12.83 -0.57
C ILE A 160 13.96 -13.20 -1.26
N PHE A 161 15.05 -13.38 -0.53
CA PHE A 161 16.30 -13.88 -1.09
C PHE A 161 16.10 -15.25 -1.74
N ASP A 162 15.42 -16.16 -1.05
CA ASP A 162 15.14 -17.51 -1.57
C ASP A 162 14.28 -17.47 -2.84
N VAL A 163 13.28 -16.58 -2.88
CA VAL A 163 12.44 -16.37 -4.08
C VAL A 163 13.26 -15.79 -5.24
N ALA A 164 14.08 -14.77 -5.00
CA ALA A 164 14.92 -14.14 -6.01
C ALA A 164 15.95 -15.14 -6.58
N ALA A 165 16.61 -15.93 -5.71
CA ALA A 165 17.51 -16.99 -6.13
C ALA A 165 16.78 -18.11 -6.89
N GLY A 166 15.53 -18.41 -6.53
CA GLY A 166 14.67 -19.32 -7.28
C GLY A 166 14.36 -18.83 -8.70
N LEU A 167 14.03 -17.54 -8.84
CA LEU A 167 13.77 -16.90 -10.14
C LEU A 167 15.02 -16.86 -11.02
N ALA A 168 16.17 -16.49 -10.48
CA ALA A 168 17.43 -16.45 -11.22
C ALA A 168 17.77 -17.83 -11.81
N ARG A 169 17.65 -18.90 -11.00
CA ARG A 169 17.89 -20.28 -11.45
C ARG A 169 16.94 -20.74 -12.57
N ARG A 170 15.68 -20.30 -12.54
CA ARG A 170 14.70 -20.60 -13.61
C ARG A 170 15.03 -19.88 -14.90
N SER A 171 15.38 -18.59 -14.80
CA SER A 171 15.85 -17.78 -15.94
C SER A 171 17.07 -18.40 -16.63
N ASP A 172 18.04 -18.92 -15.88
CA ASP A 172 19.25 -19.54 -16.44
C ASP A 172 18.96 -20.85 -17.19
N PHE A 173 17.90 -21.56 -16.79
CA PHE A 173 17.45 -22.79 -17.44
C PHE A 173 16.71 -22.53 -18.76
N ASP A 174 15.95 -21.43 -18.84
CA ASP A 174 15.27 -21.03 -20.09
C ASP A 174 16.25 -20.40 -21.11
N ALA A 175 17.34 -19.78 -20.63
CA ALA A 175 18.37 -19.19 -21.49
C ALA A 175 19.21 -20.22 -22.27
N THR A 176 19.28 -21.47 -21.81
CA THR A 176 19.97 -22.56 -22.53
C THR A 176 19.11 -23.23 -23.61
N GLY A 177 17.80 -22.93 -23.67
CA GLY A 177 16.88 -23.44 -24.71
C GLY A 177 16.57 -22.45 -25.86
N ALA A 178 16.93 -21.18 -25.73
CA ALA A 178 16.57 -20.12 -26.69
C ALA A 178 17.58 -19.90 -27.83
N ALA A 179 18.59 -20.77 -27.97
CA ALA A 179 19.60 -20.65 -29.03
C ALA A 179 19.16 -21.20 -30.40
N ASP A 180 17.97 -21.82 -30.51
CA ASP A 180 17.59 -22.58 -31.72
C ASP A 180 16.44 -21.96 -32.55
N LEU A 181 15.88 -20.82 -32.13
CA LEU A 181 14.78 -20.16 -32.86
C LEU A 181 15.04 -18.66 -32.93
N GLY A 182 15.74 -18.23 -33.99
CA GLY A 182 16.15 -16.85 -34.26
C GLY A 182 14.99 -15.84 -34.28
N MET A 183 14.65 -15.33 -33.09
CA MET A 183 13.75 -14.20 -32.89
C MET A 183 14.55 -12.99 -32.37
N PRO A 184 14.16 -11.75 -32.74
CA PRO A 184 14.91 -10.55 -32.42
C PRO A 184 14.92 -10.32 -30.90
N THR A 185 16.12 -10.27 -30.34
CA THR A 185 16.39 -9.98 -28.94
C THR A 185 15.98 -8.54 -28.64
N ALA A 186 14.79 -8.35 -28.09
CA ALA A 186 14.47 -7.13 -27.37
C ALA A 186 15.47 -6.95 -26.23
N ASP A 187 15.91 -5.70 -26.06
CA ASP A 187 16.99 -5.25 -25.20
C ASP A 187 17.17 -6.08 -23.93
N VAL A 188 18.37 -6.62 -23.79
CA VAL A 188 18.80 -7.44 -22.66
C VAL A 188 18.76 -6.57 -21.42
N CYS A 189 17.64 -6.65 -20.70
CA CYS A 189 17.54 -6.27 -19.30
C CYS A 189 18.78 -6.85 -18.61
N SER A 190 19.61 -5.97 -18.05
CA SER A 190 20.91 -6.33 -17.49
C SER A 190 20.72 -7.51 -16.53
N LYS A 191 21.19 -8.68 -16.97
CA LYS A 191 21.12 -9.97 -16.26
C LYS A 191 22.04 -9.92 -15.04
N SER A 192 21.69 -9.12 -14.03
CA SER A 192 22.39 -9.14 -12.75
C SER A 192 21.81 -10.27 -11.92
N ALA A 193 22.67 -11.20 -11.51
CA ALA A 193 22.38 -12.15 -10.45
C ALA A 193 21.78 -11.42 -9.23
N PRO A 194 20.90 -12.05 -8.43
CA PRO A 194 20.38 -11.43 -7.21
C PRO A 194 21.58 -10.99 -6.37
N PRO A 195 21.66 -9.72 -5.94
CA PRO A 195 22.84 -9.27 -5.22
C PRO A 195 22.89 -10.01 -3.89
N ASN A 196 23.96 -10.78 -3.65
CA ASN A 196 24.08 -11.71 -2.52
C ASN A 196 23.98 -11.04 -1.12
N ASP A 197 23.98 -9.71 -1.05
CA ASP A 197 23.84 -8.91 0.18
C ASP A 197 22.87 -7.72 0.00
N SER A 198 21.95 -7.82 -0.96
CA SER A 198 21.04 -6.73 -1.30
C SER A 198 20.01 -6.44 -0.20
N SER A 199 19.67 -5.17 -0.07
CA SER A 199 18.53 -4.74 0.74
C SER A 199 17.24 -5.44 0.29
N LEU A 200 16.26 -5.58 1.20
CA LEU A 200 14.93 -6.11 0.87
C LEU A 200 14.31 -5.40 -0.34
N HIS A 201 14.53 -4.08 -0.43
CA HIS A 201 14.05 -3.26 -1.53
C HIS A 201 14.68 -3.67 -2.86
N ALA A 202 16.00 -3.84 -2.92
CA ALA A 202 16.68 -4.27 -4.15
C ALA A 202 16.28 -5.68 -4.59
N GLN A 203 16.10 -6.62 -3.65
CA GLN A 203 15.59 -7.95 -3.99
C GLN A 203 14.13 -7.91 -4.48
N MET A 204 13.29 -7.09 -3.84
CA MET A 204 11.91 -6.89 -4.28
C MET A 204 11.85 -6.25 -5.66
N SER A 205 12.70 -5.26 -5.93
CA SER A 205 12.85 -4.64 -7.25
C SER A 205 13.22 -5.68 -8.31
N TYR A 206 14.18 -6.58 -8.02
CA TYR A 206 14.51 -7.67 -8.93
C TYR A 206 13.28 -8.55 -9.24
N ILE A 207 12.50 -8.93 -8.22
CA ILE A 207 11.31 -9.75 -8.41
C ILE A 207 10.26 -9.01 -9.26
N VAL A 208 9.97 -7.75 -8.94
CA VAL A 208 8.99 -6.94 -9.67
C VAL A 208 9.40 -6.76 -11.13
N HIS A 209 10.68 -6.53 -11.42
CA HIS A 209 11.19 -6.48 -12.78
C HIS A 209 11.07 -7.84 -13.50
N ALA A 210 11.34 -8.94 -12.80
CA ALA A 210 11.33 -10.28 -13.39
C ALA A 210 9.91 -10.77 -13.74
N VAL A 211 8.91 -10.48 -12.90
CA VAL A 211 7.54 -11.00 -13.08
C VAL A 211 6.50 -9.95 -13.47
N GLY A 212 6.85 -8.67 -13.37
CA GLY A 212 5.95 -7.53 -13.59
C GLY A 212 5.11 -7.14 -12.36
N LYS A 213 4.83 -5.84 -12.21
CA LYS A 213 4.06 -5.24 -11.10
C LYS A 213 2.74 -5.97 -10.82
N ALA A 214 1.94 -6.19 -11.87
CA ALA A 214 0.60 -6.79 -11.81
C ALA A 214 0.60 -8.23 -11.26
N HIS A 215 1.75 -8.91 -11.34
CA HIS A 215 1.90 -10.32 -10.99
C HIS A 215 2.72 -10.53 -9.73
N ALA A 216 3.60 -9.59 -9.35
CA ALA A 216 4.51 -9.71 -8.22
C ALA A 216 3.80 -10.13 -6.93
N ARG A 217 2.70 -9.44 -6.57
CA ARG A 217 1.91 -9.76 -5.37
C ARG A 217 1.38 -11.20 -5.38
N ARG A 218 0.74 -11.61 -6.49
CA ARG A 218 0.17 -12.96 -6.64
C ARG A 218 1.26 -14.04 -6.66
N TYR A 219 2.36 -13.75 -7.33
CA TYR A 219 3.50 -14.65 -7.43
C TYR A 219 4.10 -14.93 -6.03
N LEU A 220 4.36 -13.87 -5.27
CA LEU A 220 4.90 -13.99 -3.91
C LEU A 220 3.92 -14.68 -2.96
N GLN A 221 2.61 -14.37 -3.04
CA GLN A 221 1.59 -15.08 -2.25
C GLN A 221 1.63 -16.59 -2.48
N GLY A 222 1.75 -17.03 -3.73
CA GLY A 222 1.81 -18.45 -4.09
C GLY A 222 3.05 -19.16 -3.57
N LEU A 223 4.17 -18.45 -3.39
CA LEU A 223 5.43 -19.03 -2.91
C LEU A 223 5.60 -18.98 -1.39
N MET A 224 5.12 -17.92 -0.75
CA MET A 224 5.41 -17.62 0.64
C MET A 224 4.28 -18.00 1.60
N ALA A 225 3.17 -18.55 1.07
CA ALA A 225 1.94 -18.82 1.81
C ALA A 225 1.48 -17.63 2.69
N SER A 226 1.83 -16.41 2.27
CA SER A 226 1.67 -15.17 3.02
C SER A 226 0.65 -14.28 2.35
N GLU A 227 -0.24 -13.67 3.12
CA GLU A 227 -1.22 -12.72 2.59
C GLU A 227 -0.58 -11.36 2.37
N LEU A 228 -0.31 -11.04 1.11
CA LEU A 228 0.25 -9.74 0.73
C LEU A 228 -0.84 -8.71 0.47
N VAL A 229 -1.69 -8.45 1.46
CA VAL A 229 -2.60 -7.31 1.54
C VAL A 229 -2.71 -6.89 2.99
N PRO A 230 -2.87 -5.60 3.33
CA PRO A 230 -2.95 -5.19 4.73
C PRO A 230 -4.15 -5.83 5.41
N LEU A 231 -3.91 -6.48 6.56
CA LEU A 231 -4.93 -7.14 7.37
C LEU A 231 -4.84 -6.62 8.80
N PRO A 232 -5.96 -6.63 9.56
CA PRO A 232 -6.03 -5.94 10.85
C PRO A 232 -5.01 -6.48 11.86
N HIS A 233 -4.86 -7.81 11.89
CA HIS A 233 -3.90 -8.48 12.78
C HIS A 233 -2.45 -8.12 12.49
N MET A 234 -2.09 -7.84 11.22
CA MET A 234 -0.74 -7.41 10.85
C MET A 234 -0.45 -5.97 11.27
N LEU A 235 -1.51 -5.21 11.53
CA LEU A 235 -1.42 -3.82 11.93
C LEU A 235 -1.47 -3.68 13.46
N GLY A 236 -1.86 -4.72 14.21
CA GLY A 236 -2.04 -4.62 15.66
C GLY A 236 -3.32 -3.86 16.02
N VAL A 237 -4.40 -4.18 15.31
CA VAL A 237 -5.79 -3.79 15.63
C VAL A 237 -6.56 -5.04 16.06
#